data_AF-A0A316WL01-F1
#
_entry.id   AF-A0A316WL01-F1
#
_cell.length_a   1.000
_cell.length_b   1.000
_cell.length_c   1.000
_cell.angle_alpha   90.00
_cell.angle_beta   90.00
_cell.angle_gamma   90.00
#
_symmetry.space_group_name_H-M   'P 1'
#
loop_
_entity.id
_entity.type
_entity.pdbx_description
1 polymer ?
#
loop_
_entity_poly.entity_id
_entity_poly.type
_entity_poly.pdbx_seq_one_letter_code
_entity_poly.pdbx_strand_id
1 'polypeptide(L)'
;MINSQILKNNQMITMHLNFSDNKIDEAIRKNSKRSSMILDLANTTSLTKDGKLFFGREFKNRIEVTRIKTPFLAILPILIIVFKKNNLQNPKLRLSIWGYTWFSILSLILVFAILKKIIDPDFQGDLSLAIFSVLFFYALFAIEFYFTKNTFNRLKLRIRE
;
A
#
# COMPACT_ATOMS: atom_id res chain seq x y z
N MET A 1 -38.80 -14.77 10.74
CA MET A 1 -37.75 -15.59 10.09
C MET A 1 -37.04 -14.76 9.02
N ILE A 2 -36.47 -13.62 9.43
CA ILE A 2 -35.73 -12.67 8.59
C ILE A 2 -34.56 -12.24 9.46
N ASN A 3 -33.33 -12.27 8.94
CA ASN A 3 -32.05 -11.85 9.55
C ASN A 3 -30.99 -12.95 9.73
N SER A 4 -30.79 -13.81 8.73
CA SER A 4 -29.49 -14.49 8.55
C SER A 4 -28.74 -14.08 7.27
N GLN A 5 -29.37 -13.31 6.38
CA GLN A 5 -28.75 -12.89 5.10
C GLN A 5 -28.08 -11.51 5.12
N ILE A 6 -28.38 -10.66 6.11
CA ILE A 6 -27.83 -9.29 6.18
C ILE A 6 -26.40 -9.27 6.78
N LEU A 7 -25.97 -10.33 7.45
CA LEU A 7 -24.63 -10.44 8.05
C LEU A 7 -23.51 -10.90 7.07
N LYS A 8 -23.82 -11.13 5.79
CA LYS A 8 -22.81 -11.48 4.76
C LYS A 8 -22.14 -10.29 4.06
N ASN A 9 -22.50 -9.06 4.41
CA ASN A 9 -21.94 -7.86 3.79
C ASN A 9 -20.77 -7.20 4.54
N ASN A 10 -20.23 -7.84 5.58
CA ASN A 10 -18.86 -7.56 5.99
C ASN A 10 -17.90 -8.33 5.08
N GLN A 11 -17.83 -7.89 3.82
CA GLN A 11 -16.66 -8.16 2.99
C GLN A 11 -15.48 -7.47 3.68
N MET A 12 -14.81 -8.18 4.59
CA MET A 12 -13.37 -8.00 4.73
C MET A 12 -12.82 -7.95 3.31
N ILE A 13 -12.10 -6.89 2.94
CA ILE A 13 -11.49 -6.72 1.63
C ILE A 13 -10.40 -7.80 1.53
N THR A 14 -10.79 -9.05 1.34
CA THR A 14 -9.89 -10.17 1.15
C THR A 14 -9.47 -10.09 -0.29
N MET A 15 -8.18 -9.84 -0.51
CA MET A 15 -7.55 -9.89 -1.83
C MET A 15 -7.46 -11.33 -2.37
N HIS A 16 -8.42 -12.19 -2.05
CA HIS A 16 -8.44 -13.57 -2.47
C HIS A 16 -8.52 -13.65 -4.00
N LEU A 17 -7.64 -14.45 -4.60
CA LEU A 17 -7.50 -14.51 -6.05
C LEU A 17 -8.35 -15.59 -6.71
N ASN A 18 -8.69 -16.71 -6.04
CA ASN A 18 -9.52 -17.79 -6.62
C ASN A 18 -9.02 -18.28 -8.00
N PHE A 19 -7.71 -18.24 -8.25
CA PHE A 19 -7.08 -18.75 -9.47
C PHE A 19 -6.03 -19.80 -9.12
N SER A 20 -5.61 -20.61 -10.10
CA SER A 20 -4.50 -21.53 -9.89
C SER A 20 -3.19 -20.78 -9.64
N ASP A 21 -2.36 -21.30 -8.73
CA ASP A 21 -1.11 -20.66 -8.32
C ASP A 21 -0.18 -20.41 -9.52
N ASN A 22 -0.14 -21.32 -10.50
CA ASN A 22 0.64 -21.17 -11.73
C ASN A 22 0.18 -19.96 -12.56
N LYS A 23 -1.14 -19.75 -12.72
CA LYS A 23 -1.68 -18.59 -13.44
C LYS A 23 -1.39 -17.28 -12.71
N ILE A 24 -1.44 -17.30 -11.37
CA ILE A 24 -1.12 -16.12 -10.55
C ILE A 24 0.36 -15.75 -10.71
N ASP A 25 1.28 -16.72 -10.61
CA ASP A 25 2.71 -16.48 -10.76
C ASP A 25 3.07 -15.96 -12.16
N GLU A 26 2.53 -16.57 -13.21
CA GLU A 26 2.74 -16.14 -14.59
C GLU A 26 2.24 -14.71 -14.82
N ALA A 27 1.02 -14.39 -14.36
CA ALA A 27 0.47 -13.06 -14.48
C ALA A 27 1.28 -12.02 -13.70
N ILE A 28 1.74 -12.33 -12.49
CA ILE A 28 2.61 -11.43 -11.72
C ILE A 28 3.90 -11.15 -12.49
N ARG A 29 4.57 -12.18 -13.02
CA ARG A 29 5.81 -12.03 -13.80
C ARG A 29 5.60 -11.25 -15.09
N LYS A 30 4.53 -11.56 -15.84
CA LYS A 30 4.16 -10.86 -17.08
C LYS A 30 3.80 -9.40 -16.85
N ASN A 31 3.24 -9.05 -15.68
CA ASN A 31 2.81 -7.69 -15.36
C ASN A 31 3.78 -6.89 -14.48
N SER A 32 4.93 -7.47 -14.11
CA SER A 32 5.94 -6.81 -13.27
C SER A 32 7.22 -6.48 -14.05
N LYS A 33 7.81 -5.32 -13.77
CA LYS A 33 9.22 -5.00 -14.07
C LYS A 33 10.08 -5.53 -12.94
N ARG A 34 11.10 -6.34 -13.26
CA ARG A 34 12.00 -6.89 -12.24
C ARG A 34 12.86 -5.77 -11.66
N SER A 35 12.84 -5.60 -10.35
CA SER A 35 13.73 -4.68 -9.64
C SER A 35 14.85 -5.47 -8.95
N SER A 36 16.09 -5.04 -9.17
CA SER A 36 17.27 -5.51 -8.42
C SER A 36 17.37 -4.85 -7.04
N MET A 37 16.75 -3.68 -6.87
CA MET A 37 16.79 -2.89 -5.64
C MET A 37 15.70 -3.35 -4.66
N ILE A 38 15.86 -3.05 -3.36
CA ILE A 38 14.79 -3.32 -2.37
C ILE A 38 13.61 -2.45 -2.77
N LEU A 39 12.38 -3.00 -2.82
CA LEU A 39 11.22 -2.23 -3.28
C LEU A 39 10.91 -1.02 -2.40
N ASP A 40 11.38 -1.05 -1.15
CA ASP A 40 11.36 0.11 -0.25
C ASP A 40 12.28 1.24 -0.71
N LEU A 41 13.39 0.96 -1.41
CA LEU A 41 14.35 1.95 -1.92
C LEU A 41 14.27 2.14 -3.44
N ALA A 42 13.52 1.29 -4.13
CA ALA A 42 13.43 1.33 -5.57
C ALA A 42 12.67 2.58 -6.02
N ASN A 43 13.21 3.29 -7.00
CA ASN A 43 12.43 4.32 -7.66
C ASN A 43 11.32 3.65 -8.48
N THR A 44 10.09 3.69 -7.95
CA THR A 44 8.91 3.08 -8.60
C THR A 44 8.27 4.00 -9.64
N THR A 45 8.89 5.15 -9.94
CA THR A 45 8.39 6.07 -10.97
C THR A 45 8.82 5.62 -12.36
N SER A 46 7.89 5.64 -13.31
CA SER A 46 8.16 5.34 -14.72
C SER A 46 7.34 6.30 -15.57
N LEU A 47 8.01 7.06 -16.45
CA LEU A 47 7.31 7.82 -17.50
C LEU A 47 6.80 6.91 -18.62
N THR A 48 7.45 5.76 -18.85
CA THR A 48 7.09 4.86 -19.94
C THR A 48 5.93 3.94 -19.57
N LYS A 49 4.90 3.90 -20.45
CA LYS A 49 3.78 2.96 -20.40
C LYS A 49 4.17 1.65 -21.07
N ASP A 50 5.08 0.88 -20.47
CA ASP A 50 5.51 -0.43 -21.03
C ASP A 50 4.45 -1.54 -20.82
N GLY A 51 3.17 -1.17 -20.62
CA GLY A 51 2.07 -2.08 -20.32
C GLY A 51 2.14 -2.79 -18.95
N LYS A 52 3.28 -2.71 -18.25
CA LYS A 52 3.50 -3.28 -16.91
C LYS A 52 2.74 -2.51 -15.84
N LEU A 53 2.24 -3.23 -14.84
CA LEU A 53 1.46 -2.68 -13.73
C LEU A 53 2.29 -2.45 -12.47
N PHE A 54 3.33 -3.27 -12.27
CA PHE A 54 4.09 -3.31 -11.03
C PHE A 54 5.60 -3.28 -11.25
N PHE A 55 6.34 -2.82 -10.23
CA PHE A 55 7.71 -3.24 -9.98
C PHE A 55 7.70 -4.43 -9.03
N GLY A 56 8.38 -5.51 -9.39
CA GLY A 56 8.41 -6.76 -8.64
C GLY A 56 9.82 -7.14 -8.20
N ARG A 57 9.94 -7.66 -6.99
CA ARG A 57 11.14 -8.30 -6.48
C ARG A 57 10.79 -9.68 -5.95
N GLU A 58 11.55 -10.66 -6.41
CA GLU A 58 11.39 -12.04 -6.02
C GLU A 58 12.37 -12.41 -4.90
N PHE A 59 11.85 -13.07 -3.87
CA PHE A 59 12.63 -13.68 -2.79
C PHE A 59 12.41 -15.19 -2.79
N LYS A 60 13.23 -15.92 -2.01
CA LYS A 60 13.12 -17.38 -1.90
C LYS A 60 11.72 -17.84 -1.51
N ASN A 61 11.05 -17.15 -0.58
CA ASN A 61 9.76 -17.59 -0.01
C ASN A 61 8.57 -16.68 -0.36
N ARG A 62 8.81 -15.56 -1.05
CA ARG A 62 7.76 -14.56 -1.36
C ARG A 62 8.09 -13.75 -2.61
N ILE A 63 7.07 -13.18 -3.22
CA ILE A 63 7.16 -12.21 -4.30
C ILE A 63 6.57 -10.91 -3.76
N GLU A 64 7.33 -9.83 -3.84
CA GLU A 64 6.86 -8.50 -3.46
C GLU A 64 6.65 -7.70 -4.73
N VAL A 65 5.55 -6.96 -4.79
CA VAL A 65 5.27 -6.05 -5.90
C VAL A 65 4.76 -4.72 -5.38
N THR A 66 5.08 -3.64 -6.09
CA THR A 66 4.59 -2.30 -5.82
C THR A 66 4.10 -1.69 -7.11
N ARG A 67 3.10 -0.82 -7.04
CA ARG A 67 2.52 -0.19 -8.22
C ARG A 67 3.55 0.72 -8.89
N ILE A 68 3.58 0.71 -10.23
CA ILE A 68 4.33 1.72 -10.98
C ILE A 68 3.62 3.07 -10.84
N LYS A 69 4.35 4.07 -10.37
CA LYS A 69 3.86 5.43 -10.14
C LYS A 69 4.22 6.34 -11.30
N THR A 70 3.36 7.31 -11.57
CA THR A 70 3.76 8.47 -12.37
C THR A 70 4.53 9.45 -11.47
N PRO A 71 5.37 10.34 -12.03
CA PRO A 71 6.11 11.33 -11.25
C PRO A 71 5.21 12.18 -10.33
N PHE A 72 4.00 12.52 -10.78
CA PHE A 72 3.01 13.25 -9.97
C PHE A 72 2.52 12.49 -8.74
N LEU A 73 2.58 11.16 -8.77
CA LEU A 73 2.17 10.30 -7.65
C LEU A 73 3.36 9.86 -6.78
N ALA A 74 4.56 10.38 -7.05
CA ALA A 74 5.78 10.03 -6.29
C ALA A 74 5.69 10.43 -4.81
N ILE A 75 4.93 11.48 -4.49
CA ILE A 75 4.72 11.94 -3.11
C ILE A 75 3.87 10.99 -2.27
N LEU A 76 3.10 10.11 -2.91
CA LEU A 76 2.27 9.15 -2.20
C LEU A 76 3.15 8.14 -1.47
N PRO A 77 2.76 7.69 -0.27
CA PRO A 77 3.45 6.59 0.40
C PRO A 77 3.49 5.35 -0.50
N ILE A 78 4.51 4.50 -0.35
CA ILE A 78 4.63 3.29 -1.17
C ILE A 78 3.90 2.14 -0.49
N LEU A 79 2.97 1.50 -1.20
CA LEU A 79 2.32 0.26 -0.76
C LEU A 79 2.92 -0.95 -1.49
N ILE A 80 3.27 -1.96 -0.72
CA ILE A 80 3.85 -3.21 -1.22
C ILE A 80 2.84 -4.34 -1.01
N ILE A 81 2.54 -5.03 -2.09
CA ILE A 81 1.75 -6.25 -2.10
C ILE A 81 2.72 -7.43 -2.00
N VAL A 82 2.54 -8.27 -0.99
CA VAL A 82 3.39 -9.42 -0.68
C VAL A 82 2.62 -10.70 -0.95
N PHE A 83 3.08 -11.47 -1.93
CA PHE A 83 2.61 -12.80 -2.25
C PHE A 83 3.54 -13.83 -1.61
N LYS A 84 3.02 -14.76 -0.82
CA LYS A 84 3.85 -15.86 -0.31
C LYS A 84 3.85 -16.99 -1.34
N LYS A 85 5.01 -17.56 -1.66
CA LYS A 85 5.09 -18.64 -2.68
C LYS A 85 4.30 -19.89 -2.31
N ASN A 86 4.09 -20.13 -1.02
CA ASN A 86 3.27 -21.23 -0.50
C ASN A 86 1.76 -20.92 -0.46
N ASN A 87 1.35 -19.67 -0.69
CA ASN A 87 -0.05 -19.25 -0.73
C ASN A 87 -0.14 -17.95 -1.54
N LEU A 88 -0.17 -18.09 -2.86
CA LEU A 88 -0.29 -16.96 -3.78
C LEU A 88 -1.71 -16.37 -3.78
N GLN A 89 -2.70 -17.11 -3.27
CA GLN A 89 -4.11 -16.70 -3.26
C GLN A 89 -4.41 -15.55 -2.30
N ASN A 90 -3.60 -15.39 -1.25
CA ASN A 90 -3.84 -14.44 -0.17
C ASN A 90 -2.70 -13.41 -0.05
N PRO A 91 -2.58 -12.47 -1.00
CA PRO A 91 -1.59 -11.42 -0.90
C PRO A 91 -1.87 -10.50 0.29
N LYS A 92 -0.81 -10.11 0.98
CA LYS A 92 -0.85 -9.15 2.09
C LYS A 92 -0.39 -7.79 1.61
N LEU A 93 -1.03 -6.74 2.09
CA LEU A 93 -0.61 -5.37 1.82
C LEU A 93 0.18 -4.84 3.02
N ARG A 94 1.34 -4.25 2.76
CA ARG A 94 2.14 -3.54 3.77
C ARG A 94 2.52 -2.15 3.26
N LEU A 95 2.69 -1.22 4.18
CA LEU A 95 3.30 0.07 3.88
C LEU A 95 4.82 -0.11 3.74
N SER A 96 5.46 0.71 2.92
CA SER A 96 6.93 0.73 2.83
C SER A 96 7.56 1.22 4.14
N ILE A 97 8.80 0.80 4.40
CA ILE A 97 9.57 1.23 5.58
C ILE A 97 9.58 2.76 5.71
N TRP A 98 9.74 3.49 4.60
CA TRP A 98 9.75 4.96 4.60
C TRP A 98 8.40 5.55 4.97
N GLY A 99 7.31 4.91 4.54
CA GLY A 99 5.97 5.31 4.93
C GLY A 99 5.74 5.12 6.43
N TYR A 100 6.19 3.99 7.00
CA TYR A 100 6.14 3.77 8.44
C TYR A 100 7.00 4.79 9.20
N THR A 101 8.24 5.01 8.78
CA THR A 101 9.15 5.97 9.42
C THR A 101 8.55 7.37 9.42
N TRP A 102 8.03 7.83 8.28
CA TRP A 102 7.42 9.16 8.18
C TRP A 102 6.18 9.29 9.07
N PHE A 103 5.30 8.28 9.06
CA PHE A 103 4.13 8.25 9.94
C PHE A 103 4.51 8.27 11.43
N SER A 104 5.52 7.50 11.83
CA SER A 104 6.01 7.45 13.21
C SER A 104 6.57 8.80 13.66
N ILE A 105 7.33 9.49 12.80
CA ILE A 105 7.86 10.84 13.11
C ILE A 105 6.71 11.83 13.31
N LEU A 106 5.74 11.87 12.38
CA LEU A 106 4.59 12.77 12.50
C LEU A 106 3.76 12.50 13.75
N SER A 107 3.56 11.22 14.08
CA SER A 107 2.83 10.83 15.28
C SER A 107 3.58 11.22 16.55
N LEU A 108 4.90 11.08 16.58
CA LEU A 108 5.73 11.46 17.72
C LEU A 108 5.72 12.98 17.93
N ILE A 109 5.78 13.77 16.86
CA ILE A 109 5.64 15.23 16.91
C ILE A 109 4.27 15.61 17.50
N LEU A 110 3.20 14.97 17.04
CA LEU A 110 1.85 15.22 17.56
C LEU A 110 1.74 14.88 19.05
N VAL A 111 2.23 13.71 19.46
CA VAL A 111 2.23 13.31 20.88
C VAL A 111 3.03 14.30 21.72
N PHE A 112 4.21 14.72 21.25
CA PHE A 112 5.03 15.69 21.95
C PHE A 112 4.35 17.05 22.08
N ALA A 113 3.68 17.52 21.02
CA ALA A 113 2.92 18.77 21.03
C ALA A 113 1.76 18.72 22.03
N ILE A 114 1.02 17.61 22.08
CA ILE A 114 -0.06 17.39 23.04
C ILE A 114 0.49 17.38 24.47
N LEU A 115 1.55 16.60 24.74
CA LEU A 115 2.17 16.52 26.06
C LEU A 115 2.66 17.88 26.54
N LYS A 116 3.32 18.65 25.66
CA LYS A 116 3.79 19.99 25.98
C LYS A 116 2.64 20.94 26.29
N LYS A 117 1.54 20.90 25.52
CA LYS A 117 0.37 21.74 25.78
C LYS A 117 -0.34 21.41 27.10
N ILE A 118 -0.27 20.16 27.56
CA ILE A 118 -0.82 19.73 28.86
C ILE A 118 0.06 20.22 30.02
N ILE A 119 1.39 20.11 29.88
CA ILE A 119 2.35 20.48 30.94
C ILE A 119 2.49 22.00 31.05
N ASP A 120 2.49 22.70 29.92
CA ASP A 120 2.64 24.13 29.80
C ASP A 120 1.47 24.69 28.97
N PRO A 121 0.42 25.22 29.62
CA PRO A 121 -0.74 25.79 28.93
C PRO A 121 -0.39 26.96 28.01
N ASP A 122 0.70 27.68 28.30
CA ASP A 122 1.19 28.81 27.51
C ASP A 122 2.05 28.37 26.33
N PHE A 123 2.25 27.06 26.14
CA PHE A 123 2.91 26.51 24.97
C PHE A 123 2.21 26.99 23.68
N GLN A 124 2.94 27.81 22.91
CA GLN A 124 2.49 28.41 21.65
C GLN A 124 2.70 27.48 20.43
N GLY A 125 3.04 26.21 20.65
CA GLY A 125 3.18 25.28 19.53
C GLY A 125 1.88 25.11 18.77
N ASP A 126 1.98 25.12 17.43
CA ASP A 126 0.82 25.00 16.55
C ASP A 126 0.33 23.54 16.49
N LEU A 127 -0.56 23.22 17.43
CA LEU A 127 -1.21 21.92 17.49
C LEU A 127 -2.06 21.65 16.24
N SER A 128 -2.65 22.69 15.65
CA SER A 128 -3.48 22.57 14.45
C SER A 128 -2.64 22.09 13.28
N LEU A 129 -1.43 22.63 13.11
CA LEU A 129 -0.49 22.20 12.08
C LEU A 129 -0.05 20.74 12.28
N ALA A 130 0.22 20.31 13.52
CA ALA A 130 0.60 18.93 13.81
C ALA A 130 -0.53 17.94 13.49
N ILE A 131 -1.77 18.26 13.90
CA ILE A 131 -2.97 17.47 13.59
C ILE A 131 -3.19 17.42 12.08
N PHE A 132 -3.15 18.58 11.40
CA PHE A 132 -3.31 18.67 9.96
C PHE A 132 -2.28 17.82 9.22
N SER A 133 -1.02 17.82 9.65
CA SER A 133 0.05 17.04 9.02
C SER A 133 -0.19 15.54 9.09
N VAL A 134 -0.68 15.03 10.23
CA VAL A 134 -1.03 13.61 10.40
C VAL A 134 -2.24 13.24 9.54
N LEU A 135 -3.29 14.08 9.54
CA LEU A 135 -4.47 13.87 8.72
C LEU A 135 -4.15 13.91 7.21
N PHE A 136 -3.29 14.84 6.81
CA PHE A 136 -2.82 14.97 5.44
C PHE A 136 -2.07 13.70 5.00
N PHE A 137 -1.18 13.15 5.85
CA PHE A 137 -0.54 11.88 5.55
C PHE A 137 -1.54 10.73 5.40
N TYR A 138 -2.57 10.67 6.26
CA TYR A 138 -3.61 9.66 6.17
C TYR A 138 -4.41 9.77 4.86
N ALA A 139 -4.68 11.00 4.39
CA ALA A 139 -5.31 11.24 3.10
C ALA A 139 -4.43 10.74 1.94
N LEU A 140 -3.13 11.03 1.94
CA LEU A 140 -2.19 10.50 0.93
C LEU A 140 -2.16 8.97 0.94
N PHE A 141 -2.17 8.35 2.12
CA PHE A 141 -2.24 6.89 2.26
C PHE A 141 -3.54 6.33 1.67
N ALA A 142 -4.70 6.93 1.96
CA ALA A 142 -5.98 6.50 1.42
C ALA A 142 -6.03 6.60 -0.11
N ILE A 143 -5.46 7.67 -0.68
CA ILE A 143 -5.34 7.85 -2.13
C ILE A 143 -4.47 6.75 -2.74
N GLU A 144 -3.30 6.46 -2.17
CA GLU A 144 -2.45 5.37 -2.66
C GLU A 144 -3.13 4.01 -2.54
N PHE A 145 -3.85 3.77 -1.45
CA PHE A 145 -4.60 2.54 -1.25
C PHE A 145 -5.65 2.35 -2.34
N TYR A 146 -6.39 3.40 -2.68
CA TYR A 146 -7.36 3.38 -3.77
C TYR A 146 -6.71 3.03 -5.12
N PHE A 147 -5.60 3.68 -5.47
CA PHE A 147 -4.87 3.38 -6.70
C PHE A 147 -4.32 1.95 -6.72
N THR A 148 -3.74 1.50 -5.61
CA THR A 148 -3.18 0.15 -5.47
C THR A 148 -4.26 -0.91 -5.62
N LYS A 149 -5.43 -0.70 -5.01
CA LYS A 149 -6.60 -1.57 -5.16
C LYS A 149 -7.08 -1.62 -6.61
N ASN A 150 -7.14 -0.48 -7.29
CA ASN A 150 -7.53 -0.43 -8.70
C ASN A 150 -6.54 -1.18 -9.60
N THR A 151 -5.23 -1.00 -9.39
CA THR A 151 -4.19 -1.73 -10.14
C THR A 151 -4.24 -3.23 -9.85
N PHE A 152 -4.52 -3.63 -8.61
CA PHE A 152 -4.71 -5.04 -8.25
C PHE A 152 -5.94 -5.64 -8.93
N ASN A 153 -7.06 -4.91 -9.04
CA ASN A 153 -8.22 -5.36 -9.81
C ASN A 153 -7.89 -5.55 -11.31
N ARG A 154 -7.06 -4.66 -11.89
CA ARG A 154 -6.56 -4.85 -13.27
C ARG A 154 -5.72 -6.11 -13.41
N LEU A 155 -4.90 -6.44 -12.40
CA LEU A 155 -4.16 -7.71 -12.37
C LEU A 155 -5.13 -8.90 -12.37
N LYS A 156 -6.20 -8.85 -11.57
CA LYS A 156 -7.22 -9.92 -11.54
C LYS A 156 -7.87 -10.16 -12.91
N LEU A 157 -8.17 -9.09 -13.64
CA LEU A 157 -8.72 -9.20 -15.00
C LEU A 157 -7.73 -9.89 -15.94
N ARG A 158 -6.45 -9.51 -15.89
CA ARG A 158 -5.38 -10.12 -16.70
C ARG A 158 -5.01 -11.55 -16.34
N ILE A 159 -5.47 -12.08 -15.19
CA ILE A 159 -5.34 -13.50 -14.84
C ILE A 159 -6.46 -14.34 -15.48
N ARG A 160 -7.60 -13.71 -15.80
CA ARG A 160 -8.75 -14.39 -16.44
C ARG A 160 -8.58 -14.56 -17.94
N GLU A 161 -7.92 -13.60 -18.58
CA GLU A 161 -7.48 -13.67 -19.99
C GLU A 161 -6.50 -14.83 -20.20
#